data_AF-D5BWN2-F1
#
_entry.id   AF-D5BWN2-F1
#
_cell.length_a   1.000
_cell.length_b   1.000
_cell.length_c   1.000
_cell.angle_alpha   90.00
_cell.angle_beta   90.00
_cell.angle_gamma   90.00
#
_symmetry.space_group_name_H-M   'P 1'
#
loop_
_entity.id
_entity.type
_entity.pdbx_description
1 polymer ?
#
loop_
_entity_poly.entity_id
_entity_poly.type
_entity_poly.pdbx_seq_one_letter_code
_entity_poly.pdbx_strand_id
1 'polypeptide(L)'
;MTGQDVVSLKTYLLVWAALLFLLLVSVGSAYVSLGPFNVVINFLIAVGKALLVLSFFMHLKYAGPLTKVFAAAGFFWLLLLFGLMMSDYSARSQSISFEKMIHLYQE
;
A
#
# COMPACT_ATOMS: atom_id res chain seq x y z
N MET A 1 21.78 -30.03 20.56
CA MET A 1 21.71 -29.26 19.30
C MET A 1 20.82 -30.05 18.33
N THR A 2 19.51 -30.08 18.58
CA THR A 2 18.54 -30.88 17.82
C THR A 2 17.75 -29.95 16.91
N GLY A 3 17.62 -30.34 15.64
CA GLY A 3 17.05 -29.56 14.54
C GLY A 3 15.70 -28.95 14.92
N GLN A 4 15.69 -27.64 15.11
CA GLN A 4 14.48 -26.86 15.33
C GLN A 4 13.79 -26.64 13.99
N ASP A 5 12.47 -26.76 13.98
CA ASP A 5 11.60 -26.60 12.84
C ASP A 5 11.76 -25.23 12.18
N VAL A 6 12.78 -25.10 11.33
CA VAL A 6 12.92 -24.02 10.37
C VAL A 6 11.71 -24.11 9.45
N VAL A 7 10.88 -23.07 9.46
CA VAL A 7 9.71 -22.96 8.59
C VAL A 7 10.12 -23.42 7.19
N SER A 8 9.43 -24.46 6.68
CA SER A 8 9.90 -25.23 5.54
C SER A 8 10.26 -24.31 4.38
N LEU A 9 11.47 -24.49 3.82
CA LEU A 9 11.98 -23.76 2.65
C LEU A 9 10.98 -23.84 1.48
N LYS A 10 10.22 -24.94 1.41
CA LYS A 10 9.10 -25.14 0.48
C LYS A 10 8.02 -24.06 0.59
N THR A 11 7.66 -23.64 1.80
CA THR A 11 6.67 -22.57 2.03
C THR A 11 7.17 -21.24 1.48
N TYR A 12 8.43 -20.88 1.75
CA TYR A 12 9.02 -19.66 1.22
C TYR A 12 9.10 -19.67 -0.31
N LEU A 13 9.48 -20.79 -0.91
CA LEU A 13 9.53 -20.94 -2.37
C LEU A 13 8.14 -20.84 -3.01
N LEU A 14 7.10 -21.40 -2.36
CA LEU A 14 5.72 -21.31 -2.87
C LEU A 14 5.20 -19.87 -2.80
N VAL A 15 5.43 -19.17 -1.70
CA VAL A 15 5.06 -17.75 -1.56
C VAL A 15 5.85 -16.89 -2.55
N TRP A 16 7.14 -17.17 -2.74
CA TRP A 16 7.96 -16.50 -3.75
C TRP A 16 7.41 -16.68 -5.16
N ALA A 17 7.04 -17.91 -5.54
CA ALA A 17 6.41 -18.18 -6.83
C ALA A 17 5.06 -17.46 -6.99
N ALA A 18 4.24 -17.41 -5.92
CA ALA A 18 3.00 -16.65 -5.92
C ALA A 18 3.26 -15.14 -6.11
N LEU A 19 4.29 -14.58 -5.46
CA LEU A 19 4.68 -13.17 -5.66
C LEU A 19 5.15 -12.89 -7.09
N LEU A 20 5.93 -13.80 -7.68
CA LEU A 20 6.32 -13.68 -9.10
C LEU A 20 5.13 -13.75 -10.03
N PHE A 21 4.16 -14.62 -9.76
CA PHE A 21 2.92 -14.67 -10.54
C PHE A 21 2.16 -13.34 -10.44
N LEU A 22 1.92 -12.82 -9.23
CA LEU A 22 1.28 -11.50 -9.05
C LEU A 22 2.10 -10.37 -9.69
N LEU A 23 3.44 -10.48 -9.73
CA LEU A 23 4.31 -9.53 -10.43
C LEU A 23 4.03 -9.54 -11.93
N LEU A 24 4.05 -10.71 -12.54
CA LEU A 24 3.78 -10.87 -13.97
C LEU A 24 2.39 -10.37 -14.34
N VAL A 25 1.37 -10.67 -13.52
CA VAL A 25 0.01 -10.16 -13.72
C VAL A 25 -0.03 -8.62 -13.68
N SER A 26 0.68 -8.01 -12.72
CA SER A 26 0.76 -6.55 -12.59
C SER A 26 1.55 -5.87 -13.72
N VAL A 27 2.54 -6.57 -14.28
CA VAL A 27 3.28 -6.09 -15.46
C VAL A 27 2.38 -6.23 -16.69
N GLY A 28 1.69 -7.35 -16.84
CA GLY A 28 0.72 -7.57 -17.91
C GLY A 28 -0.42 -6.56 -17.89
N SER A 29 -0.97 -6.23 -16.71
CA SER A 29 -2.03 -5.22 -16.58
C SER A 29 -1.59 -3.82 -16.99
N ALA A 30 -0.28 -3.51 -16.94
CA ALA A 30 0.24 -2.24 -17.44
C ALA A 30 0.16 -2.13 -18.97
N TYR A 31 0.22 -3.26 -19.69
CA TYR A 31 0.14 -3.28 -21.16
C TYR A 31 -1.29 -3.41 -21.68
N VAL A 32 -2.24 -3.85 -20.85
CA VAL A 32 -3.66 -3.93 -21.22
C VAL A 32 -4.39 -2.67 -20.75
N SER A 33 -4.78 -1.80 -21.67
CA SER A 33 -5.57 -0.60 -21.35
C SER A 33 -7.02 -0.96 -20.99
N LEU A 34 -7.23 -1.34 -19.72
CA LEU A 34 -8.55 -1.62 -19.13
C LEU A 34 -9.35 -0.35 -18.75
N GLY A 35 -8.93 0.83 -19.23
CA GLY A 35 -9.55 2.11 -18.89
C GLY A 35 -9.48 2.42 -17.39
N PRO A 36 -10.52 3.07 -16.80
CA PRO A 36 -10.54 3.47 -15.38
C PRO A 36 -10.38 2.30 -14.38
N PHE A 37 -10.80 1.10 -14.77
CA PHE A 37 -10.72 -0.10 -13.92
C PHE A 37 -9.28 -0.60 -13.72
N ASN A 38 -8.33 -0.19 -14.57
CA ASN A 38 -6.93 -0.59 -14.45
C ASN A 38 -6.33 -0.15 -13.10
N VAL A 39 -6.67 1.06 -12.64
CA VAL A 39 -6.20 1.58 -11.35
C VAL A 39 -6.68 0.71 -10.19
N VAL A 40 -7.97 0.37 -10.17
CA VAL A 40 -8.57 -0.45 -9.10
C VAL A 40 -7.95 -1.84 -9.07
N ILE A 41 -7.78 -2.46 -10.23
CA ILE A 41 -7.17 -3.79 -10.36
C ILE A 41 -5.70 -3.76 -9.91
N ASN A 42 -4.93 -2.77 -10.33
CA ASN A 42 -3.52 -2.63 -9.93
C ASN A 42 -3.37 -2.42 -8.43
N PHE A 43 -4.27 -1.64 -7.81
CA PHE A 43 -4.30 -1.47 -6.35
C PHE A 43 -4.64 -2.78 -5.64
N LEU A 44 -5.63 -3.54 -6.12
CA LEU A 44 -5.97 -4.86 -5.57
C LEU A 44 -4.78 -5.82 -5.63
N ILE A 45 -4.08 -5.86 -6.77
CA ILE A 45 -2.87 -6.69 -6.94
C ILE A 45 -1.75 -6.22 -5.99
N ALA A 46 -1.55 -4.91 -5.85
CA ALA A 46 -0.55 -4.34 -4.94
C ALA A 46 -0.83 -4.70 -3.48
N VAL A 47 -2.08 -4.58 -3.03
CA VAL A 47 -2.51 -4.98 -1.68
C VAL A 47 -2.31 -6.48 -1.47
N GLY A 48 -2.68 -7.31 -2.45
CA GLY A 48 -2.46 -8.76 -2.41
C GLY A 48 -0.99 -9.13 -2.20
N LYS A 49 -0.07 -8.51 -2.97
CA LYS A 49 1.38 -8.68 -2.80
C LYS A 49 1.84 -8.27 -1.40
N ALA A 50 1.39 -7.10 -0.92
CA ALA A 50 1.76 -6.58 0.39
C ALA A 50 1.33 -7.53 1.52
N LEU A 51 0.12 -8.10 1.45
CA LEU A 51 -0.38 -9.05 2.44
C LEU A 51 0.43 -10.35 2.47
N LEU A 52 0.84 -10.88 1.30
CA LEU A 52 1.71 -12.05 1.22
C LEU A 52 3.07 -11.78 1.86
N VAL A 53 3.70 -10.64 1.53
CA VAL A 53 5.00 -10.25 2.10
C VAL A 53 4.91 -10.06 3.61
N LEU A 54 3.89 -9.33 4.09
CA LEU A 54 3.70 -9.05 5.50
C LEU A 54 3.45 -10.34 6.30
N SER A 55 2.65 -11.26 5.78
CA SER A 55 2.30 -12.49 6.49
C SER A 55 3.45 -13.49 6.56
N PHE A 56 4.20 -13.67 5.47
CA PHE A 56 5.19 -14.75 5.34
C PHE A 56 6.64 -14.25 5.44
N PHE A 57 7.04 -13.25 4.66
CA PHE A 57 8.44 -12.79 4.64
C PHE A 57 8.81 -12.00 5.89
N MET A 58 7.91 -11.15 6.38
CA MET A 58 8.11 -10.46 7.66
C MET A 58 7.82 -11.34 8.87
N HIS A 59 7.52 -12.64 8.66
CA HIS A 59 7.16 -13.59 9.70
C HIS A 59 6.04 -13.10 10.63
N LEU A 60 5.20 -12.14 10.20
CA LEU A 60 4.23 -11.49 11.09
C LEU A 60 3.22 -12.50 11.63
N LYS A 61 2.90 -13.54 10.85
CA LYS A 61 2.03 -14.65 11.29
C LYS A 61 2.59 -15.37 12.52
N TYR A 62 3.90 -15.59 12.55
CA TYR A 62 4.62 -16.33 13.60
C TYR A 62 5.22 -15.41 14.67
N ALA A 63 5.21 -14.10 14.45
CA ALA A 63 5.73 -13.13 15.39
C ALA A 63 4.85 -13.00 16.64
N GLY A 64 5.48 -12.59 17.74
CA GLY A 64 4.80 -12.33 19.01
C GLY A 64 3.74 -11.23 18.91
N PRO A 65 2.80 -11.17 19.88
CA PRO A 65 1.69 -10.21 19.86
C PRO A 65 2.16 -8.76 19.82
N LEU A 66 3.29 -8.42 20.46
CA LEU A 66 3.87 -7.07 20.42
C LEU A 66 4.21 -6.64 18.97
N THR A 67 4.89 -7.50 18.20
CA THR A 67 5.26 -7.19 16.80
C THR A 67 4.02 -6.96 15.94
N LYS A 68 2.95 -7.73 16.16
CA LYS A 68 1.66 -7.55 15.45
C LYS A 68 1.03 -6.20 15.75
N VAL A 69 1.05 -5.77 17.02
CA VAL A 69 0.52 -4.47 17.44
C VAL A 69 1.31 -3.33 16.81
N PHE A 70 2.65 -3.38 16.83
CA PHE A 70 3.47 -2.35 16.19
C PHE A 70 3.29 -2.30 14.67
N ALA A 71 3.18 -3.45 14.01
CA ALA A 71 2.90 -3.49 12.57
C ALA A 71 1.54 -2.88 12.23
N ALA A 72 0.51 -3.19 13.01
CA ALA A 72 -0.82 -2.60 12.87
C ALA A 72 -0.80 -1.09 13.16
N ALA A 73 -0.09 -0.65 14.20
CA ALA A 73 0.08 0.77 14.54
C ALA A 73 0.80 1.54 13.42
N GLY A 74 1.84 0.96 12.81
CA GLY A 74 2.53 1.55 11.66
C GLY A 74 1.61 1.72 10.44
N PHE A 75 0.81 0.69 10.12
CA PHE A 75 -0.18 0.78 9.05
C PHE A 75 -1.28 1.79 9.34
N PHE A 76 -1.77 1.83 10.58
CA PHE A 76 -2.76 2.81 11.03
C PHE A 76 -2.20 4.24 10.90
N TRP A 77 -0.97 4.46 11.35
CA TRP A 77 -0.30 5.75 11.24
C TRP A 77 -0.12 6.18 9.78
N LEU A 78 0.27 5.25 8.91
CA LEU A 78 0.39 5.49 7.47
C LEU A 78 -0.95 5.91 6.85
N LEU A 79 -2.04 5.21 7.17
CA LEU A 79 -3.39 5.56 6.70
C LEU A 79 -3.81 6.95 7.18
N LEU A 80 -3.50 7.28 8.43
CA LEU A 80 -3.77 8.60 9.00
C LEU A 80 -3.01 9.69 8.23
N LEU A 81 -1.72 9.50 7.97
CA LEU A 81 -0.91 10.45 7.21
C LEU A 81 -1.42 10.63 5.76
N PHE A 82 -1.84 9.55 5.11
CA PHE A 82 -2.48 9.63 3.79
C PHE A 82 -3.78 10.43 3.81
N GLY A 83 -4.64 10.20 4.81
CA GLY A 83 -5.88 10.95 4.99
C GLY A 83 -5.62 12.44 5.23
N LEU A 84 -4.65 12.76 6.09
CA LEU A 84 -4.24 14.15 6.34
C LEU A 84 -3.67 14.81 5.09
N MET A 85 -2.83 14.11 4.32
CA MET A 85 -2.28 14.62 3.07
C MET A 85 -3.39 14.99 2.08
N MET A 86 -4.35 14.10 1.84
CA MET A 86 -5.49 14.38 0.95
C MET A 86 -6.34 15.57 1.43
N SER A 87 -6.55 15.66 2.75
CA SER A 87 -7.24 16.79 3.37
C SER A 87 -6.50 18.11 3.14
N ASP A 88 -5.17 18.12 3.32
CA ASP A 88 -4.32 19.30 3.09
C ASP A 88 -4.35 19.76 1.62
N TYR A 89 -4.23 18.83 0.66
CA TYR A 89 -4.35 19.15 -0.76
C TYR A 89 -5.72 19.77 -1.11
N SER A 90 -6.79 19.21 -0.55
CA SER A 90 -8.15 19.70 -0.80
C SER A 90 -8.36 21.09 -0.20
N ALA A 91 -7.85 21.34 1.01
CA ALA A 91 -7.95 22.64 1.68
C ALA A 91 -7.15 23.74 0.94
N ARG A 92 -5.99 23.41 0.36
CA ARG A 92 -5.18 24.37 -0.44
C ARG A 92 -5.83 24.76 -1.75
N SER A 93 -6.57 23.85 -2.39
CA SER A 93 -7.33 24.19 -3.60
C SER A 93 -8.41 25.26 -3.32
N GLN A 94 -8.85 25.38 -2.07
CA GLN A 94 -9.95 26.27 -1.68
C GLN A 94 -9.48 27.68 -1.30
N SER A 95 -8.16 27.92 -1.14
CA SER A 95 -7.62 29.20 -0.66
C SER A 95 -7.27 30.21 -1.76
N ILE A 96 -7.51 29.90 -3.04
CA ILE A 96 -7.54 30.92 -4.10
C ILE A 96 -8.96 31.52 -4.13
N SER A 97 -9.31 32.22 -3.07
CA SER A 97 -10.49 33.08 -3.04
C SER A 97 -10.20 34.32 -3.88
N PHE A 98 -11.02 34.52 -4.92
CA PHE A 98 -11.09 35.65 -5.85
C PHE A 98 -11.17 37.04 -5.17
N GLU A 99 -11.28 37.07 -3.86
CA GLU A 99 -11.31 38.24 -2.98
C GLU A 99 -10.07 39.15 -3.12
N LYS A 100 -8.88 38.58 -3.37
CA LYS A 100 -7.68 39.37 -3.66
C LYS A 100 -7.66 39.93 -5.09
N MET A 101 -8.43 39.37 -6.03
CA MET A 101 -8.51 39.89 -7.41
C MET A 101 -9.49 41.06 -7.54
N ILE A 102 -10.52 41.15 -6.69
CA ILE A 102 -11.51 42.24 -6.75
C ILE A 102 -10.91 43.55 -6.21
N HIS A 103 -10.04 43.48 -5.20
CA HIS A 103 -9.37 44.66 -4.63
C HIS A 103 -8.19 45.21 -5.45
N LEU A 104 -7.78 44.50 -6.51
CA LEU A 104 -6.62 44.84 -7.35
C LEU A 104 -7.00 45.45 -8.71
N TYR A 105 -8.29 45.50 -9.03
CA TYR A 105 -8.86 46.15 -10.22
C TYR A 105 -9.75 47.35 -9.84
N GLN A 106 -9.56 47.89 -8.64
CA GLN A 106 -10.33 49.03 -8.11
C GLN A 106 -9.44 50.25 -7.81
N GLU A 107 -8.23 50.28 -8.36
CA GLU A 107 -7.41 51.48 -8.61
C GLU A 107 -7.48 51.80 -10.13
#